data_AF-A0A963WNJ4-F1
#
_entry.id   AF-A0A963WNJ4-F1
#
_cell.length_a   1.000
_cell.length_b   1.000
_cell.length_c   1.000
_cell.angle_alpha   90.00
_cell.angle_beta   90.00
_cell.angle_gamma   90.00
#
_symmetry.space_group_name_H-M   'P 1'
#
loop_
_entity.id
_entity.type
_entity.pdbx_description
1 polymer ?
#
loop_
_entity_poly.entity_id
_entity_poly.type
_entity_poly.pdbx_seq_one_letter_code
_entity_poly.pdbx_strand_id
1 'polypeptide(L)'
;LTPGDLDELRDLIEAFGLAPTFLPDLSGSLDGHIPDDFTPTTIGGTGCEQARAMGVANWTIAIGEQMRPAAEAIKRNAGVPFRMFERATGLHACDDLVAFLSKISGQPVPRKYRRQRSQLVDAMLDGHFHIGGRRVAIGAEPDLLYAISSVLAEMGADVSCAVTTTQSPLLERLPCEQVTIGDLEDLEAGAADADLLITHSHGRQAAERLGIPLFRIGIPMFDTLGAAHLVTVGYRGSRDLIFAIGNMLMHHHHDAQPDDWRDAWAAPGNHSQAVTAKELVP
;
A
#
# COMPACT_ATOMS: atom_id res chain seq x y z
N LEU A 1 -2.03 -7.89 0.87
CA LEU A 1 -2.29 -7.87 -0.59
C LEU A 1 -3.77 -8.09 -0.84
N THR A 2 -4.37 -7.31 -1.72
CA THR A 2 -5.76 -7.46 -2.17
C THR A 2 -5.87 -8.49 -3.31
N PRO A 3 -7.08 -8.94 -3.68
CA PRO A 3 -7.32 -9.62 -4.95
C PRO A 3 -6.68 -8.93 -6.16
N GLY A 4 -6.86 -7.60 -6.28
CA GLY A 4 -6.25 -6.82 -7.37
C GLY A 4 -4.72 -6.83 -7.36
N ASP A 5 -4.09 -6.84 -6.18
CA ASP A 5 -2.63 -6.99 -6.08
C ASP A 5 -2.16 -8.35 -6.60
N LEU A 6 -2.90 -9.43 -6.30
CA LEU A 6 -2.55 -10.77 -6.75
C LEU A 6 -2.65 -10.89 -8.27
N ASP A 7 -3.67 -10.28 -8.90
CA ASP A 7 -3.79 -10.25 -10.35
C ASP A 7 -2.68 -9.43 -11.02
N GLU A 8 -2.30 -8.27 -10.46
CA GLU A 8 -1.15 -7.51 -10.97
C GLU A 8 0.15 -8.31 -10.87
N LEU A 9 0.36 -9.04 -9.77
CA LEU A 9 1.52 -9.92 -9.61
C LEU A 9 1.48 -11.09 -10.59
N ARG A 10 0.30 -11.67 -10.85
CA ARG A 10 0.13 -12.74 -11.83
C ARG A 10 0.51 -12.26 -13.22
N ASP A 11 -0.07 -11.14 -13.67
CA ASP A 11 0.26 -10.48 -14.94
C ASP A 11 1.75 -10.13 -15.06
N LEU A 12 2.37 -9.72 -13.96
CA LEU A 12 3.80 -9.43 -13.91
C LEU A 12 4.64 -10.69 -14.11
N ILE A 13 4.34 -11.76 -13.37
CA ILE A 13 5.10 -13.01 -13.42
C ILE A 13 4.92 -13.72 -14.77
N GLU A 14 3.69 -13.80 -15.28
CA GLU A 14 3.36 -14.47 -16.55
C GLU A 14 3.97 -13.77 -17.76
N ALA A 15 4.18 -12.45 -17.70
CA ALA A 15 4.87 -11.71 -18.75
C ALA A 15 6.35 -12.07 -18.93
N PHE A 16 6.95 -12.79 -17.97
CA PHE A 16 8.27 -13.41 -18.09
C PHE A 16 8.22 -14.87 -18.58
N GLY A 17 7.03 -15.37 -18.94
CA GLY A 17 6.82 -16.77 -19.36
C GLY A 17 6.86 -17.77 -18.21
N LEU A 18 6.69 -17.31 -16.97
CA LEU A 18 6.62 -18.15 -15.78
C LEU A 18 5.16 -18.50 -15.48
N ALA A 19 4.93 -19.64 -14.83
CA ALA A 19 3.60 -20.08 -14.41
C ALA A 19 3.46 -19.97 -12.88
N PRO A 20 2.82 -18.91 -12.35
CA PRO A 20 2.69 -18.72 -10.91
C PRO A 20 1.55 -19.57 -10.32
N THR A 21 1.79 -20.11 -9.13
CA THR A 21 0.75 -20.61 -8.23
C THR A 21 0.83 -19.79 -6.94
N PHE A 22 -0.26 -19.11 -6.57
CA PHE A 22 -0.32 -18.29 -5.35
C PHE A 22 -0.82 -19.14 -4.17
N LEU A 23 -0.40 -18.86 -2.94
CA LEU A 23 -0.95 -19.52 -1.75
C LEU A 23 -0.86 -18.58 -0.54
N PRO A 24 -2.00 -18.15 0.03
CA PRO A 24 -3.36 -18.30 -0.50
C PRO A 24 -3.57 -17.49 -1.79
N ASP A 25 -4.58 -17.87 -2.58
CA ASP A 25 -5.00 -17.12 -3.77
C ASP A 25 -6.39 -16.51 -3.52
N LEU A 26 -6.39 -15.21 -3.22
CA LEU A 26 -7.60 -14.44 -2.96
C LEU A 26 -8.25 -13.90 -4.24
N SER A 27 -7.53 -13.84 -5.36
CA SER A 27 -8.10 -13.24 -6.58
C SER A 27 -9.14 -14.15 -7.21
N GLY A 28 -8.96 -15.46 -7.15
CA GLY A 28 -10.00 -16.39 -7.57
C GLY A 28 -11.12 -16.62 -6.56
N SER A 29 -11.13 -15.94 -5.40
CA SER A 29 -12.10 -16.24 -4.33
C SER A 29 -12.85 -15.05 -3.74
N LEU A 30 -12.26 -13.86 -3.75
CA LEU A 30 -12.79 -12.66 -3.12
C LEU A 30 -12.80 -11.45 -4.06
N ASP A 31 -12.75 -11.66 -5.37
CA ASP A 31 -12.85 -10.62 -6.40
C ASP A 31 -14.30 -10.27 -6.80
N GLY A 32 -15.30 -10.95 -6.22
CA GLY A 32 -16.71 -10.68 -6.50
C GLY A 32 -17.24 -11.28 -7.80
N HIS A 33 -16.52 -12.21 -8.45
CA HIS A 33 -17.11 -12.98 -9.55
C HIS A 33 -18.31 -13.81 -9.06
N ILE A 34 -19.44 -13.67 -9.76
CA ILE A 34 -20.70 -14.30 -9.39
C ILE A 34 -20.77 -15.67 -10.07
N PRO A 35 -20.87 -16.78 -9.31
CA PRO A 35 -21.06 -18.10 -9.90
C PRO A 35 -22.46 -18.22 -10.54
N ASP A 36 -22.59 -19.12 -11.51
CA ASP A 36 -23.89 -19.47 -12.09
C ASP A 36 -24.86 -20.07 -11.05
N ASP A 37 -24.32 -20.87 -10.12
CA ASP A 37 -25.06 -21.51 -9.04
C ASP A 37 -24.53 -21.12 -7.65
N PHE A 38 -25.44 -21.04 -6.66
CA PHE A 38 -25.05 -20.81 -5.28
C PHE A 38 -24.15 -21.94 -4.76
N THR A 39 -22.98 -21.58 -4.24
CA THR A 39 -22.06 -22.52 -3.60
C THR A 39 -21.86 -22.10 -2.14
N PRO A 40 -22.03 -23.01 -1.15
CA PRO A 40 -21.87 -22.67 0.28
C PRO A 40 -20.41 -22.51 0.71
N THR A 41 -19.47 -22.90 -0.16
CA THR A 41 -18.03 -22.76 0.05
C THR A 41 -17.46 -21.70 -0.88
N THR A 42 -16.35 -21.09 -0.45
CA THR A 42 -15.57 -20.18 -1.28
C THR A 42 -15.25 -20.82 -2.63
N ILE A 43 -15.45 -20.06 -3.71
CA ILE A 43 -15.16 -20.48 -5.07
C ILE A 43 -13.71 -20.09 -5.41
N GLY A 44 -13.06 -20.89 -6.26
CA GLY A 44 -11.70 -20.66 -6.73
C GLY A 44 -10.63 -20.61 -5.64
N GLY A 45 -9.57 -19.85 -5.92
CA GLY A 45 -8.31 -19.92 -5.16
C GLY A 45 -7.49 -21.19 -5.42
N THR A 46 -6.45 -21.40 -4.63
CA THR A 46 -5.51 -22.51 -4.82
C THR A 46 -6.00 -23.79 -4.17
N GLY A 47 -6.27 -24.81 -5.00
CA GLY A 47 -6.72 -26.12 -4.54
C GLY A 47 -5.60 -26.95 -3.89
N CYS A 48 -5.98 -28.02 -3.18
CA CYS A 48 -5.04 -28.89 -2.48
C CYS A 48 -3.98 -29.52 -3.42
N GLU A 49 -4.36 -29.89 -4.64
CA GLU A 49 -3.42 -30.46 -5.63
C GLU A 49 -2.39 -29.41 -6.10
N GLN A 50 -2.82 -28.17 -6.35
CA GLN A 50 -1.92 -27.08 -6.72
C GLN A 50 -0.97 -26.73 -5.56
N ALA A 51 -1.48 -26.69 -4.33
CA ALA A 51 -0.67 -26.50 -3.14
C ALA A 51 0.37 -27.62 -2.97
N ARG A 52 0.00 -28.88 -3.24
CA ARG A 52 0.94 -30.01 -3.23
C ARG A 52 2.00 -29.88 -4.33
N ALA A 53 1.60 -29.44 -5.52
CA ALA A 53 2.49 -29.23 -6.66
C ALA A 53 3.53 -28.12 -6.42
N MET A 54 3.34 -27.23 -5.44
CA MET A 54 4.35 -26.24 -5.07
C MET A 54 5.68 -26.88 -4.64
N GLY A 55 5.65 -28.13 -4.15
CA GLY A 55 6.88 -28.86 -3.78
C GLY A 55 7.82 -29.17 -4.93
N VAL A 56 7.37 -29.04 -6.19
CA VAL A 56 8.21 -29.23 -7.39
C VAL A 56 8.44 -27.93 -8.15
N ALA A 57 8.10 -26.79 -7.57
CA ALA A 57 8.35 -25.48 -8.18
C ALA A 57 9.86 -25.20 -8.29
N ASN A 58 10.26 -24.44 -9.30
CA ASN A 58 11.66 -24.01 -9.45
C ASN A 58 12.07 -22.99 -8.38
N TRP A 59 11.13 -22.13 -7.97
CA TRP A 59 11.33 -21.06 -7.01
C TRP A 59 10.05 -20.78 -6.22
N THR A 60 10.23 -20.43 -4.95
CA THR A 60 9.20 -19.81 -4.11
C THR A 60 9.49 -18.31 -3.98
N ILE A 61 8.50 -17.47 -4.29
CA ILE A 61 8.57 -16.03 -4.07
C ILE A 61 7.70 -15.71 -2.87
N ALA A 62 8.30 -15.19 -1.80
CA ALA A 62 7.58 -14.78 -0.60
C ALA A 62 7.52 -13.26 -0.53
N ILE A 63 6.32 -12.70 -0.34
CA ILE A 63 6.06 -11.26 -0.36
C ILE A 63 5.47 -10.85 1.00
N GLY A 64 6.15 -9.96 1.72
CA GLY A 64 5.84 -9.54 3.09
C GLY A 64 6.51 -10.42 4.13
N GLU A 65 7.19 -9.82 5.13
CA GLU A 65 8.00 -10.51 6.16
C GLU A 65 7.23 -11.62 6.88
N GLN A 66 5.91 -11.44 7.05
CA GLN A 66 5.06 -12.46 7.65
C GLN A 66 5.00 -13.78 6.86
N MET A 67 5.38 -13.78 5.58
CA MET A 67 5.43 -14.98 4.75
C MET A 67 6.70 -15.81 4.96
N ARG A 68 7.70 -15.33 5.71
CA ARG A 68 8.97 -16.04 5.93
C ARG A 68 8.79 -17.45 6.50
N PRO A 69 7.96 -17.68 7.55
CA PRO A 69 7.78 -19.03 8.08
C PRO A 69 7.21 -20.02 7.04
N ALA A 70 6.31 -19.56 6.18
CA ALA A 70 5.74 -20.37 5.11
C ALA A 70 6.80 -20.70 4.04
N ALA A 71 7.61 -19.72 3.63
CA ALA A 71 8.68 -19.90 2.66
C ALA A 71 9.77 -20.87 3.17
N GLU A 72 10.17 -20.72 4.43
CA GLU A 72 11.12 -21.60 5.10
C GLU A 72 10.57 -23.02 5.26
N ALA A 73 9.28 -23.16 5.55
CA ALA A 73 8.62 -24.47 5.60
C ALA A 73 8.66 -25.18 4.23
N ILE A 74 8.36 -24.47 3.14
CA ILE A 74 8.43 -25.04 1.78
C ILE A 74 9.87 -25.47 1.46
N LYS A 75 10.87 -24.62 1.74
CA LYS A 75 12.29 -24.97 1.52
C LYS A 75 12.72 -26.18 2.35
N ARG A 76 12.35 -26.23 3.62
CA ARG A 76 12.70 -27.34 4.53
C ARG A 76 12.05 -28.65 4.09
N ASN A 77 10.78 -28.61 3.69
CA ASN A 77 10.01 -29.82 3.42
C ASN A 77 10.17 -30.33 1.98
N ALA A 78 10.39 -29.45 1.01
CA ALA A 78 10.42 -29.79 -0.41
C ALA A 78 11.73 -29.40 -1.13
N GLY A 79 12.65 -28.70 -0.45
CA GLY A 79 13.94 -28.29 -1.03
C GLY A 79 13.85 -27.13 -2.02
N VAL A 80 12.66 -26.57 -2.27
CA VAL A 80 12.46 -25.46 -3.22
C VAL A 80 13.18 -24.20 -2.69
N PRO A 81 14.09 -23.59 -3.47
CA PRO A 81 14.72 -22.35 -3.06
C PRO A 81 13.70 -21.22 -3.03
N PHE A 82 13.81 -20.32 -2.07
CA PHE A 82 12.95 -19.14 -1.99
C PHE A 82 13.74 -17.83 -2.04
N ARG A 83 13.07 -16.78 -2.53
CA ARG A 83 13.51 -15.40 -2.36
C ARG A 83 12.42 -14.63 -1.63
N MET A 84 12.87 -13.88 -0.62
CA MET A 84 12.03 -12.98 0.17
C MET A 84 12.01 -11.59 -0.46
N PHE A 85 10.82 -10.99 -0.55
CA PHE A 85 10.59 -9.60 -0.87
C PHE A 85 9.75 -8.99 0.25
N GLU A 86 10.29 -8.01 0.96
CA GLU A 86 9.61 -7.42 2.12
C GLU A 86 8.43 -6.55 1.70
N ARG A 87 8.48 -6.02 0.48
CA ARG A 87 7.39 -5.28 -0.16
C ARG A 87 7.46 -5.46 -1.68
N ALA A 88 6.35 -5.18 -2.36
CA ALA A 88 6.25 -5.13 -3.82
C ALA A 88 5.73 -3.75 -4.31
N THR A 89 5.89 -2.74 -3.47
CA THR A 89 5.36 -1.38 -3.62
C THR A 89 6.50 -0.37 -3.47
N GLY A 90 6.58 0.62 -4.35
CA GLY A 90 7.68 1.57 -4.46
C GLY A 90 8.68 1.22 -5.56
N LEU A 91 9.49 2.20 -5.97
CA LEU A 91 10.35 2.07 -7.15
C LEU A 91 11.41 0.98 -6.98
N HIS A 92 12.15 1.02 -5.87
CA HIS A 92 13.23 0.07 -5.59
C HIS A 92 12.71 -1.36 -5.43
N ALA A 93 11.62 -1.54 -4.70
CA ALA A 93 11.01 -2.86 -4.50
C ALA A 93 10.51 -3.47 -5.81
N CYS A 94 9.91 -2.66 -6.68
CA CYS A 94 9.49 -3.10 -8.01
C CYS A 94 10.69 -3.46 -8.89
N ASP A 95 11.75 -2.65 -8.89
CA ASP A 95 12.99 -2.92 -9.63
C ASP A 95 13.62 -4.24 -9.18
N ASP A 96 13.68 -4.51 -7.88
CA ASP A 96 14.24 -5.75 -7.32
C ASP A 96 13.43 -6.99 -7.73
N LEU A 97 12.10 -6.91 -7.67
CA LEU A 97 11.22 -8.00 -8.10
C LEU A 97 11.36 -8.27 -9.59
N VAL A 98 11.31 -7.22 -10.42
CA VAL A 98 11.42 -7.31 -11.88
C VAL A 98 12.80 -7.85 -12.30
N ALA A 99 13.87 -7.40 -11.65
CA ALA A 99 15.22 -7.90 -11.89
C ALA A 99 15.34 -9.39 -11.52
N PHE A 100 14.70 -9.81 -10.43
CA PHE A 100 14.66 -11.22 -10.05
C PHE A 100 13.92 -12.08 -11.07
N LEU A 101 12.73 -11.64 -11.49
CA LEU A 101 11.93 -12.37 -12.48
C LEU A 101 12.68 -12.51 -13.81
N SER A 102 13.37 -11.45 -14.26
CA SER A 102 14.26 -11.50 -15.43
C SER A 102 15.38 -12.51 -15.25
N LYS A 103 16.01 -12.53 -14.07
CA LYS A 103 17.11 -13.47 -13.76
C LYS A 103 16.65 -14.93 -13.77
N ILE A 104 15.54 -15.26 -13.12
CA ILE A 104 15.09 -16.66 -12.99
C ILE A 104 14.44 -17.20 -14.27
N SER A 105 13.83 -16.33 -15.09
CA SER A 105 13.25 -16.71 -16.38
C SER A 105 14.27 -16.73 -17.52
N GLY A 106 15.39 -16.00 -17.38
CA GLY A 106 16.32 -15.75 -18.48
C GLY A 106 15.78 -14.81 -19.56
N GLN A 107 14.60 -14.23 -19.35
CA GLN A 107 13.95 -13.33 -20.30
C GLN A 107 14.32 -11.87 -20.01
N PRO A 108 14.47 -11.02 -21.04
CA PRO A 108 14.64 -9.58 -20.83
C PRO A 108 13.37 -8.97 -20.24
N VAL A 109 13.51 -7.91 -19.44
CA VAL A 109 12.36 -7.17 -18.90
C VAL A 109 11.43 -6.68 -20.02
N PRO A 110 10.15 -7.09 -20.04
CA PRO A 110 9.19 -6.70 -21.08
C PRO A 110 9.04 -5.17 -21.21
N ARG A 111 8.80 -4.70 -22.44
CA ARG A 111 8.67 -3.25 -22.75
C ARG A 111 7.56 -2.57 -21.93
N LYS A 112 6.47 -3.29 -21.63
CA LYS A 112 5.36 -2.83 -20.76
C LYS A 112 5.89 -2.30 -19.43
N TYR A 113 6.70 -3.09 -18.72
CA TYR A 113 7.19 -2.74 -17.39
C TYR A 113 8.29 -1.69 -17.41
N ARG A 114 9.13 -1.64 -18.45
CA ARG A 114 10.06 -0.51 -18.64
C ARG A 114 9.32 0.82 -18.76
N ARG A 115 8.22 0.84 -19.53
CA ARG A 115 7.36 2.02 -19.67
C ARG A 115 6.68 2.38 -18.35
N GLN A 116 6.09 1.40 -17.65
CA GLN A 116 5.45 1.65 -16.36
C GLN A 116 6.44 2.17 -15.32
N ARG A 117 7.68 1.66 -15.30
CA ARG A 117 8.76 2.20 -14.45
C ARG A 117 9.00 3.68 -14.74
N SER A 118 9.12 4.07 -16.02
CA SER A 118 9.26 5.48 -16.39
C SER A 118 8.07 6.33 -15.94
N GLN A 119 6.84 5.80 -16.05
CA GLN A 119 5.64 6.48 -15.57
C GLN A 119 5.59 6.62 -14.05
N LEU A 120 6.12 5.64 -13.31
CA LEU A 120 6.24 5.76 -11.86
C LEU A 120 7.23 6.87 -11.49
N VAL A 121 8.40 6.91 -12.13
CA VAL A 121 9.40 7.96 -11.87
C VAL A 121 8.82 9.36 -12.17
N ASP A 122 8.09 9.50 -13.26
CA ASP A 122 7.38 10.74 -13.62
C ASP A 122 6.35 11.13 -12.54
N ALA A 123 5.52 10.18 -12.11
CA ALA A 123 4.57 10.40 -11.02
C ALA A 123 5.23 10.73 -9.68
N MET A 124 6.43 10.21 -9.40
CA MET A 124 7.21 10.58 -8.23
C MET A 124 7.68 12.03 -8.31
N LEU A 125 8.11 12.50 -9.48
CA LEU A 125 8.50 13.89 -9.69
C LEU A 125 7.33 14.85 -9.49
N ASP A 126 6.16 14.51 -10.05
CA ASP A 126 4.95 15.33 -9.92
C ASP A 126 4.37 15.29 -8.50
N GLY A 127 4.29 14.09 -7.91
CA GLY A 127 3.70 13.87 -6.60
C GLY A 127 4.54 14.43 -5.45
N HIS A 128 5.86 14.55 -5.62
CA HIS A 128 6.77 15.03 -4.57
C HIS A 128 6.43 16.45 -4.10
N PHE A 129 5.93 17.33 -4.99
CA PHE A 129 5.54 18.69 -4.62
C PHE A 129 4.38 18.74 -3.61
N HIS A 130 3.54 17.71 -3.58
CA HIS A 130 2.37 17.66 -2.70
C HIS A 130 2.60 16.79 -1.46
N ILE A 131 3.40 15.72 -1.61
CA ILE A 131 3.68 14.74 -0.55
C ILE A 131 4.93 15.12 0.27
N GLY A 132 5.93 15.73 -0.37
CA GLY A 132 7.19 16.10 0.27
C GLY A 132 6.98 17.06 1.45
N GLY A 133 7.64 16.76 2.57
CA GLY A 133 7.55 17.53 3.81
C GLY A 133 6.24 17.37 4.59
N ARG A 134 5.27 16.61 4.09
CA ARG A 134 4.03 16.32 4.82
C ARG A 134 4.28 15.37 5.96
N ARG A 135 3.67 15.66 7.11
CA ARG A 135 3.70 14.79 8.29
C ARG A 135 2.59 13.76 8.17
N VAL A 136 2.93 12.49 8.18
CA VAL A 136 1.97 11.40 7.99
C VAL A 136 1.91 10.51 9.23
N ALA A 137 0.68 10.19 9.65
CA ALA A 137 0.41 9.21 10.70
C ALA A 137 -0.13 7.92 10.07
N ILE A 138 0.51 6.79 10.32
CA ILE A 138 0.19 5.52 9.67
C ILE A 138 -0.13 4.45 10.71
N GLY A 139 -1.32 3.86 10.60
CA GLY A 139 -1.73 2.72 11.41
C GLY A 139 -1.96 1.49 10.54
N ALA A 140 -1.08 0.51 10.61
CA ALA A 140 -1.17 -0.69 9.79
C ALA A 140 -0.43 -1.89 10.40
N GLU A 141 -0.75 -3.10 9.93
CA GLU A 141 0.08 -4.27 10.23
C GLU A 141 1.50 -4.09 9.68
N PRO A 142 2.51 -4.80 10.23
CA PRO A 142 3.92 -4.52 9.95
C PRO A 142 4.36 -4.46 8.48
N ASP A 143 3.88 -5.35 7.62
CA ASP A 143 4.30 -5.42 6.20
C ASP A 143 3.74 -4.24 5.41
N LEU A 144 2.45 -3.93 5.57
CA LEU A 144 1.79 -2.77 4.96
C LEU A 144 2.36 -1.46 5.53
N LEU A 145 2.59 -1.38 6.85
CA LEU A 145 3.22 -0.23 7.47
C LEU A 145 4.60 0.03 6.84
N TYR A 146 5.40 -1.02 6.67
CA TYR A 146 6.71 -0.92 6.01
C TYR A 146 6.60 -0.50 4.54
N ALA A 147 5.67 -1.09 3.78
CA ALA A 147 5.48 -0.75 2.39
C ALA A 147 5.10 0.72 2.17
N ILE A 148 4.12 1.22 2.93
CA ILE A 148 3.58 2.58 2.76
C ILE A 148 4.52 3.64 3.32
N SER A 149 5.07 3.43 4.53
CA SER A 149 6.06 4.35 5.09
C SER A 149 7.29 4.47 4.19
N SER A 150 7.77 3.37 3.61
CA SER A 150 8.91 3.40 2.68
C SER A 150 8.61 4.22 1.43
N VAL A 151 7.44 4.06 0.81
CA VAL A 151 7.07 4.86 -0.37
C VAL A 151 6.91 6.33 -0.01
N LEU A 152 6.30 6.65 1.12
CA LEU A 152 6.12 8.03 1.55
C LEU A 152 7.44 8.71 1.88
N ALA A 153 8.37 7.99 2.53
CA ALA A 153 9.72 8.47 2.75
C ALA A 153 10.51 8.64 1.44
N GLU A 154 10.36 7.73 0.46
CA GLU A 154 10.91 7.90 -0.90
C GLU A 154 10.36 9.16 -1.60
N MET A 155 9.12 9.56 -1.27
CA MET A 155 8.49 10.80 -1.74
C MET A 155 8.82 12.03 -0.88
N GLY A 156 9.63 11.87 0.17
CA GLY A 156 10.07 12.96 1.05
C GLY A 156 9.06 13.36 2.14
N ALA A 157 8.03 12.57 2.40
CA ALA A 157 7.16 12.79 3.56
C ALA A 157 7.85 12.38 4.87
N ASP A 158 7.44 13.00 5.97
CA ASP A 158 7.88 12.71 7.33
C ASP A 158 6.87 11.77 8.01
N VAL A 159 7.29 10.54 8.33
CA VAL A 159 6.45 9.57 9.03
C VAL A 159 6.49 9.87 10.53
N SER A 160 5.68 10.85 10.95
CA SER A 160 5.68 11.40 12.30
C SER A 160 5.05 10.47 13.35
N CYS A 161 4.19 9.56 12.92
CA CYS A 161 3.60 8.55 13.79
C CYS A 161 3.42 7.23 13.02
N ALA A 162 3.92 6.14 13.59
CA ALA A 162 3.78 4.80 13.04
C ALA A 162 3.25 3.86 14.12
N VAL A 163 2.04 3.32 13.93
CA VAL A 163 1.41 2.38 14.86
C VAL A 163 1.16 1.05 14.17
N THR A 164 1.53 -0.03 14.85
CA THR A 164 1.33 -1.40 14.38
C THR A 164 0.74 -2.30 15.45
N THR A 165 0.26 -3.47 15.06
CA THR A 165 -0.45 -4.40 15.97
C THR A 165 0.44 -5.49 16.54
N THR A 166 1.59 -5.78 15.91
CA THR A 166 2.44 -6.92 16.28
C THR A 166 3.93 -6.62 16.08
N GLN A 167 4.78 -7.35 16.81
CA GLN A 167 6.23 -7.27 16.64
C GLN A 167 6.64 -7.86 15.28
N SER A 168 7.57 -7.18 14.59
CA SER A 168 8.18 -7.66 13.35
C SER A 168 9.65 -7.23 13.27
N PRO A 169 10.53 -8.01 12.61
CA PRO A 169 11.88 -7.57 12.27
C PRO A 169 11.93 -6.33 11.37
N LEU A 170 10.82 -5.98 10.69
CA LEU A 170 10.74 -4.78 9.84
C LEU A 170 10.75 -3.48 10.64
N LEU A 171 10.34 -3.50 11.91
CA LEU A 171 10.12 -2.27 12.67
C LEU A 171 11.40 -1.46 12.88
N GLU A 172 12.55 -2.14 13.00
CA GLU A 172 13.87 -1.51 13.13
C GLU A 172 14.34 -0.78 11.86
N ARG A 173 13.68 -1.04 10.72
CA ARG A 173 14.03 -0.47 9.41
C ARG A 173 12.96 0.48 8.87
N LEU A 174 11.92 0.74 9.65
CA LEU A 174 10.92 1.73 9.28
C LEU A 174 11.58 3.11 9.19
N PRO A 175 11.23 3.94 8.18
CA PRO A 175 11.77 5.27 8.00
C PRO A 175 11.08 6.28 8.95
N CYS A 176 11.07 6.00 10.25
CA CYS A 176 10.52 6.86 11.30
C CYS A 176 11.34 6.70 12.58
N GLU A 177 11.28 7.70 13.48
CA GLU A 177 12.07 7.66 14.72
C GLU A 177 11.60 6.58 15.69
N GLN A 178 10.29 6.39 15.82
CA GLN A 178 9.68 5.48 16.77
C GLN A 178 8.44 4.81 16.18
N VAL A 179 8.24 3.56 16.59
CA VAL A 179 7.10 2.73 16.18
C VAL A 179 6.42 2.25 17.44
N THR A 180 5.12 2.49 17.53
CA THR A 180 4.30 2.05 18.67
C THR A 180 3.61 0.74 18.29
N ILE A 181 3.75 -0.28 19.12
CA ILE A 181 2.89 -1.46 19.05
C ILE A 181 1.67 -1.16 19.93
N GLY A 182 0.53 -0.91 19.30
CA GLY A 182 -0.64 -0.33 19.95
C GLY A 182 -1.88 -0.40 19.08
N ASP A 183 -2.82 0.51 19.33
CA ASP A 183 -4.11 0.53 18.64
C ASP A 183 -4.45 1.90 18.02
N LEU A 184 -5.73 2.09 17.66
CA LEU A 184 -6.17 3.33 17.00
C LEU A 184 -6.23 4.53 17.97
N GLU A 185 -6.29 4.32 19.28
CA GLU A 185 -6.21 5.39 20.28
C GLU A 185 -4.78 5.96 20.30
N ASP A 186 -3.76 5.09 20.28
CA ASP A 186 -2.36 5.51 20.17
C ASP A 186 -2.10 6.26 18.86
N LEU A 187 -2.68 5.76 17.76
CA LEU A 187 -2.57 6.41 16.44
C LEU A 187 -3.18 7.80 16.44
N GLU A 188 -4.38 7.95 17.01
CA GLU A 188 -5.04 9.25 17.10
C GLU A 188 -4.25 10.24 17.96
N ALA A 189 -3.74 9.79 19.12
CA ALA A 189 -2.92 10.62 19.99
C ALA A 189 -1.63 11.08 19.29
N GLY A 190 -0.98 10.19 18.51
CA GLY A 190 0.22 10.51 17.75
C GLY A 190 -0.01 11.30 16.45
N ALA A 191 -1.26 11.39 15.98
CA ALA A 191 -1.62 12.06 14.73
C ALA A 191 -2.01 13.55 14.90
N ALA A 192 -1.89 14.11 16.10
CA ALA A 192 -2.32 15.48 16.40
C ALA A 192 -1.69 16.55 15.48
N ASP A 193 -0.42 16.39 15.11
CA ASP A 193 0.32 17.30 14.24
C ASP A 193 0.52 16.73 12.81
N ALA A 194 -0.25 15.72 12.41
CA ALA A 194 -0.14 15.11 11.08
C ALA A 194 -0.97 15.87 10.03
N ASP A 195 -0.49 15.92 8.80
CA ASP A 195 -1.22 16.42 7.63
C ASP A 195 -2.14 15.35 7.02
N LEU A 196 -1.87 14.07 7.28
CA LEU A 196 -2.57 12.93 6.68
C LEU A 196 -2.59 11.74 7.62
N LEU A 197 -3.78 11.19 7.84
CA LEU A 197 -3.97 9.90 8.51
C LEU A 197 -4.08 8.78 7.46
N ILE A 198 -3.32 7.70 7.64
CA ILE A 198 -3.32 6.55 6.74
C ILE A 198 -3.63 5.29 7.55
N THR A 199 -4.84 4.76 7.38
CA THR A 199 -5.26 3.50 7.99
C THR A 199 -6.54 3.00 7.33
N HIS A 200 -7.15 1.96 7.87
CA HIS A 200 -8.37 1.35 7.37
C HIS A 200 -9.64 2.11 7.85
N SER A 201 -10.85 1.63 7.53
CA SER A 201 -12.10 2.40 7.73
C SER A 201 -12.38 2.87 9.16
N HIS A 202 -11.82 2.20 10.17
CA HIS A 202 -12.01 2.59 11.56
C HIS A 202 -11.31 3.91 11.91
N GLY A 203 -10.31 4.33 11.14
CA GLY A 203 -9.65 5.63 11.31
C GLY A 203 -10.55 6.84 11.02
N ARG A 204 -11.73 6.66 10.42
CA ARG A 204 -12.63 7.78 10.06
C ARG A 204 -13.01 8.65 11.25
N GLN A 205 -13.15 8.06 12.43
CA GLN A 205 -13.53 8.77 13.65
C GLN A 205 -12.38 9.64 14.17
N ALA A 206 -11.15 9.13 14.14
CA ALA A 206 -9.96 9.88 14.50
C ALA A 206 -9.73 11.03 13.50
N ALA A 207 -9.83 10.75 12.20
CA ALA A 207 -9.71 11.76 11.15
C ALA A 207 -10.72 12.91 11.31
N GLU A 208 -11.99 12.59 11.61
CA GLU A 208 -13.04 13.59 11.87
C GLU A 208 -12.73 14.45 13.09
N ARG A 209 -12.28 13.84 14.20
CA ARG A 209 -11.91 14.57 15.43
C ARG A 209 -10.68 15.46 15.26
N LEU A 210 -9.69 14.99 14.52
CA LEU A 210 -8.44 15.70 14.25
C LEU A 210 -8.58 16.75 13.14
N GLY A 211 -9.59 16.64 12.29
CA GLY A 211 -9.79 17.53 11.14
C GLY A 211 -8.79 17.31 10.01
N ILE A 212 -8.25 16.09 9.87
CA ILE A 212 -7.23 15.73 8.87
C ILE A 212 -7.77 14.69 7.88
N PRO A 213 -7.29 14.69 6.62
CA PRO A 213 -7.70 13.69 5.63
C PRO A 213 -7.35 12.25 6.07
N LEU A 214 -8.21 11.30 5.66
CA LEU A 214 -7.99 9.86 5.84
C LEU A 214 -7.76 9.16 4.50
N PHE A 215 -6.54 8.69 4.26
CA PHE A 215 -6.25 7.75 3.19
C PHE A 215 -6.54 6.31 3.65
N ARG A 216 -7.53 5.69 3.00
CA ARG A 216 -7.99 4.34 3.37
C ARG A 216 -7.12 3.27 2.74
N ILE A 217 -6.46 2.48 3.58
CA ILE A 217 -5.67 1.32 3.14
C ILE A 217 -5.60 0.25 4.23
N GLY A 218 -5.43 -1.00 3.81
CA GLY A 218 -5.41 -2.16 4.70
C GLY A 218 -6.80 -2.75 4.90
N ILE A 219 -7.00 -3.41 6.04
CA ILE A 219 -8.27 -4.08 6.36
C ILE A 219 -8.75 -3.68 7.75
N PRO A 220 -10.07 -3.54 7.97
CA PRO A 220 -11.17 -3.59 6.99
C PRO A 220 -11.44 -2.27 6.23
N MET A 221 -11.85 -2.38 4.96
CA MET A 221 -12.32 -1.28 4.08
C MET A 221 -13.81 -1.41 3.74
N PHE A 222 -14.71 -1.16 4.71
CA PHE A 222 -16.16 -1.35 4.52
C PHE A 222 -16.90 -0.10 4.02
N ASP A 223 -16.27 1.06 4.10
CA ASP A 223 -16.82 2.33 3.59
C ASP A 223 -16.20 2.74 2.24
N THR A 224 -15.58 1.79 1.54
CA THR A 224 -14.92 1.99 0.24
C THR A 224 -15.40 0.93 -0.75
N LEU A 225 -16.08 1.36 -1.82
CA LEU A 225 -16.46 0.46 -2.91
C LEU A 225 -15.22 0.02 -3.69
N GLY A 226 -15.19 -1.25 -4.08
CA GLY A 226 -14.09 -1.81 -4.87
C GLY A 226 -12.77 -1.98 -4.11
N ALA A 227 -12.80 -1.95 -2.77
CA ALA A 227 -11.61 -2.10 -1.92
C ALA A 227 -10.76 -3.35 -2.26
N ALA A 228 -11.40 -4.46 -2.62
CA ALA A 228 -10.74 -5.70 -3.05
C ALA A 228 -9.95 -5.57 -4.37
N HIS A 229 -10.28 -4.58 -5.21
CA HIS A 229 -9.66 -4.36 -6.51
C HIS A 229 -8.63 -3.24 -6.51
N LEU A 230 -8.39 -2.58 -5.37
CA LEU A 230 -7.33 -1.59 -5.26
C LEU A 230 -5.98 -2.27 -5.40
N VAL A 231 -5.15 -1.74 -6.32
CA VAL A 231 -3.82 -2.25 -6.63
C VAL A 231 -2.78 -1.29 -6.06
N THR A 232 -1.89 -1.82 -5.22
CA THR A 232 -0.81 -1.09 -4.54
C THR A 232 0.57 -1.65 -4.90
N VAL A 233 0.63 -2.83 -5.51
CA VAL A 233 1.88 -3.47 -5.94
C VAL A 233 2.25 -3.16 -7.39
N GLY A 234 3.52 -3.39 -7.71
CA GLY A 234 4.07 -3.15 -9.05
C GLY A 234 4.18 -1.65 -9.36
N TYR A 235 4.76 -1.35 -10.52
CA TYR A 235 4.97 0.03 -10.94
C TYR A 235 3.64 0.79 -11.09
N ARG A 236 2.61 0.12 -11.62
CA ARG A 236 1.28 0.72 -11.80
C ARG A 236 0.60 1.01 -10.46
N GLY A 237 0.54 0.03 -9.56
CA GLY A 237 -0.08 0.24 -8.25
C GLY A 237 0.66 1.30 -7.42
N SER A 238 2.00 1.30 -7.46
CA SER A 238 2.79 2.33 -6.78
C SER A 238 2.53 3.74 -7.33
N ARG A 239 2.39 3.87 -8.66
CA ARG A 239 2.09 5.13 -9.32
C ARG A 239 0.70 5.63 -8.93
N ASP A 240 -0.29 4.75 -8.99
CA ASP A 240 -1.68 5.09 -8.71
C ASP A 240 -1.87 5.44 -7.22
N LEU A 241 -1.11 4.79 -6.32
CA LEU A 241 -1.03 5.15 -4.91
C LEU A 241 -0.51 6.57 -4.71
N ILE A 242 0.60 6.95 -5.38
CA ILE A 242 1.16 8.31 -5.30
C ILE A 242 0.13 9.35 -5.77
N PHE A 243 -0.54 9.10 -6.90
CA PHE A 243 -1.58 10.00 -7.39
C PHE A 243 -2.76 10.10 -6.44
N ALA A 244 -3.22 8.99 -5.87
CA ALA A 244 -4.35 8.99 -4.95
C ALA A 244 -4.05 9.81 -3.68
N ILE A 245 -2.86 9.65 -3.11
CA ILE A 245 -2.40 10.42 -1.94
C ILE A 245 -2.19 11.90 -2.30
N GLY A 246 -1.47 12.17 -3.40
CA GLY A 246 -1.21 13.53 -3.87
C GLY A 246 -2.51 14.30 -4.14
N ASN A 247 -3.46 13.69 -4.85
CA ASN A 247 -4.76 14.31 -5.10
C ASN A 247 -5.52 14.57 -3.79
N MET A 248 -5.51 13.63 -2.83
CA MET A 248 -6.18 13.85 -1.54
C MET A 248 -5.61 15.06 -0.81
N LEU A 249 -4.29 15.19 -0.75
CA LEU A 249 -3.61 16.34 -0.15
C LEU A 249 -3.91 17.64 -0.90
N MET A 250 -4.00 17.61 -2.23
CA MET A 250 -4.38 18.77 -3.03
C MET A 250 -5.80 19.26 -2.73
N HIS A 251 -6.78 18.35 -2.67
CA HIS A 251 -8.18 18.73 -2.43
C HIS A 251 -8.45 19.18 -0.98
N HIS A 252 -7.62 18.74 -0.04
CA HIS A 252 -7.66 19.22 1.35
C HIS A 252 -6.88 20.52 1.57
N HIS A 253 -6.10 20.97 0.59
CA HIS A 253 -5.41 22.25 0.69
C HIS A 253 -6.40 23.41 0.53
N HIS A 254 -6.23 24.46 1.34
CA HIS A 254 -6.97 25.70 1.15
C HIS A 254 -6.54 26.36 -0.18
N ASP A 255 -7.50 26.64 -1.05
CA ASP A 255 -7.30 27.41 -2.27
C ASP A 255 -7.02 28.86 -1.91
N ALA A 256 -5.90 29.41 -2.40
CA ALA A 256 -5.54 30.80 -2.18
C ALA A 256 -6.68 31.75 -2.61
N GLN A 257 -7.38 32.33 -1.64
CA GLN A 257 -8.42 33.33 -1.84
C GLN A 257 -7.84 34.75 -1.81
N PRO A 258 -8.50 35.73 -2.46
CA PRO A 258 -8.11 37.13 -2.39
C PRO A 258 -8.10 37.74 -0.99
N ASP A 259 -8.54 37.04 0.05
CA ASP A 259 -8.46 37.51 1.44
C ASP A 259 -7.30 36.88 2.23
N ASP A 260 -6.66 35.82 1.72
CA ASP A 260 -5.57 35.11 2.43
C ASP A 260 -4.30 35.96 2.58
N TRP A 261 -4.09 36.94 1.69
CA TRP A 261 -2.97 37.89 1.82
C TRP A 261 -3.10 38.78 3.07
N ARG A 262 -4.31 38.93 3.62
CA ARG A 262 -4.55 39.75 4.82
C ARG A 262 -4.03 39.06 6.08
N ASP A 263 -4.16 37.75 6.15
CA ASP A 263 -3.78 36.95 7.31
C ASP A 263 -2.30 36.53 7.27
N ALA A 264 -1.68 36.51 6.08
CA ALA A 264 -0.25 36.24 5.93
C ALA A 264 0.65 37.21 6.73
N TRP A 265 0.14 38.38 7.11
CA TRP A 265 0.86 39.43 7.84
C TRP A 265 0.20 39.75 9.20
N ALA A 266 -0.81 38.97 9.61
CA ALA A 266 -1.45 39.15 10.90
C ALA A 266 -0.53 38.65 12.03
N ALA A 267 -0.28 39.51 13.03
CA ALA A 267 0.53 39.16 14.20
C ALA A 267 -0.12 37.99 14.98
N PRO A 268 0.66 37.14 15.67
CA PRO A 268 0.13 35.92 16.27
C PRO A 268 -0.81 36.26 17.42
N GLY A 269 -2.12 36.01 17.23
CA GLY A 269 -3.10 36.16 18.30
C GLY A 269 -4.54 36.42 17.86
N ASN A 270 -5.12 35.61 16.99
CA ASN A 270 -6.55 35.28 17.04
C ASN A 270 -6.92 34.26 15.95
N HIS A 271 -7.08 32.99 16.31
CA HIS A 271 -7.77 32.04 15.45
C HIS A 271 -9.05 31.57 16.15
N SER A 272 -10.18 32.08 15.68
CA SER A 272 -11.43 31.33 15.65
C SER A 272 -12.04 31.52 14.28
N GLN A 273 -12.13 30.45 13.49
CA GLN A 273 -13.04 30.43 12.34
C GLN A 273 -13.75 29.09 12.27
N ALA A 274 -15.08 29.19 12.26
CA ALA A 274 -16.01 28.12 11.99
C ALA A 274 -16.09 27.89 10.47
N VAL A 275 -15.90 26.64 10.05
CA VAL A 275 -15.99 26.24 8.64
C VAL A 275 -17.47 26.20 8.22
N THR A 276 -17.83 26.98 7.21
CA THR A 276 -19.14 26.89 6.54
C THR A 276 -19.03 25.97 5.34
N ALA A 277 -19.93 24.98 5.26
CA ALA A 277 -20.01 24.00 4.19
C ALA A 277 -20.34 24.69 2.85
N LYS A 278 -19.52 24.44 1.82
CA LYS A 278 -19.84 24.84 0.43
C LYS A 278 -20.60 23.72 -0.28
N GLU A 279 -21.69 24.10 -0.93
CA GLU A 279 -22.49 23.26 -1.81
C GLU A 279 -21.65 22.74 -2.98
N LEU A 280 -21.72 21.43 -3.22
CA LEU A 280 -21.21 20.78 -4.41
C LEU A 280 -22.19 21.05 -5.58
N VAL A 281 -21.68 21.65 -6.65
CA VAL A 281 -22.34 21.80 -7.95
C VAL A 281 -21.67 20.78 -8.91
N PRO A 282 -22.42 20.10 -9.79
CA PRO A 282 -22.23 18.68 -10.14
C PRO A 282 -20.99 18.34 -10.98
#